data_AF-A0A1A1W6N8-F1
#
_entry.id   AF-A0A1A1W6N8-F1
#
_cell.length_a   1.000
_cell.length_b   1.000
_cell.length_c   1.000
_cell.angle_alpha   90.00
_cell.angle_beta   90.00
_cell.angle_gamma   90.00
#
_symmetry.space_group_name_H-M   'P 1'
#
loop_
_entity.id
_entity.type
_entity.pdbx_description
1 polymer ?
#
loop_
_entity_poly.entity_id
_entity_poly.type
_entity_poly.pdbx_seq_one_letter_code
_entity_poly.pdbx_strand_id
1 'polypeptide(L)'
;MEAFLVIGLLALAGWGSYRIGRFILKERYFASEEFLAHKNQIASFVAEHNELAHYIAEIRSRGTFELGVSYTGSQAHLASFQNTSNWNYRRDRNVANYHAPNVHNCSLQVVRNASGDPLKYVMKYFNIKADETHLADVENLGDDIARLQEAVYNLQQREASITQSINPPAFILKHYAGEFMKHVGVELSPITVPYPVYVFEYVSAGGNSSQRTTVTFDTPTIDALIETLSQKIRWRKSAAGQRALMTSRLRNSIKARDNHTCRYCSVSLVAEPHLLLEVDHIIPISRGGLSTPENLQTLCWKCNRSKSNKVVSA
;
A
#
# COMPACT_ATOMS: atom_id res chain seq x y z
N MET A 1 52.12 29.08 13.01
CA MET A 1 51.07 28.49 13.86
C MET A 1 50.21 29.58 14.50
N GLU A 2 50.82 30.62 15.08
CA GLU A 2 50.09 31.72 15.74
C GLU A 2 49.22 32.57 14.80
N ALA A 3 49.68 32.91 13.59
CA ALA A 3 48.87 33.67 12.63
C ALA A 3 47.57 32.95 12.24
N PHE A 4 47.60 31.63 12.10
CA PHE A 4 46.40 30.82 11.81
C PHE A 4 45.45 30.76 13.00
N LEU A 5 45.96 30.76 14.24
CA LEU A 5 45.15 30.84 15.46
C LEU A 5 44.48 32.20 15.61
N VAL A 6 45.19 33.29 15.32
CA VAL A 6 44.63 34.66 15.35
C VAL A 6 43.56 34.84 14.26
N ILE A 7 43.82 34.38 13.03
CA ILE A 7 42.82 34.40 11.95
C ILE A 7 41.60 33.54 12.33
N GLY A 8 41.81 32.37 12.93
CA GLY A 8 40.73 31.52 13.44
C GLY A 8 39.90 32.19 14.52
N LEU A 9 40.54 32.88 15.47
CA LEU A 9 39.87 33.64 16.53
C LEU A 9 39.09 34.84 15.98
N LEU A 10 39.65 35.59 15.04
CA LEU A 10 38.96 36.72 14.39
C LEU A 10 37.77 36.24 13.55
N ALA A 11 37.91 35.10 12.85
CA ALA A 11 36.81 34.50 12.10
C ALA A 11 35.69 34.01 13.03
N LEU A 12 36.03 33.40 14.17
CA LEU A 12 35.05 33.01 15.20
C LEU A 12 34.36 34.23 15.84
N ALA A 13 35.11 35.28 16.14
CA ALA A 13 34.56 36.53 16.68
C ALA A 13 33.62 37.22 15.68
N GLY A 14 33.99 37.28 14.39
CA GLY A 14 33.15 37.80 13.31
C GLY A 14 31.89 36.96 13.08
N TRP A 15 32.00 35.64 13.16
CA TRP A 15 30.84 34.74 13.08
C TRP A 15 29.90 34.88 14.28
N GLY A 16 30.47 35.03 15.48
CA GLY A 16 29.72 35.27 16.72
C GLY A 16 28.97 36.59 16.70
N SER A 17 29.62 37.69 16.32
CA SER A 17 28.99 39.02 16.23
C SER A 17 27.87 39.05 15.19
N TYR A 18 28.06 38.40 14.04
CA TYR A 18 27.02 38.23 13.02
C TYR A 18 25.78 37.48 13.56
N ARG A 19 25.98 36.41 14.33
CA ARG A 19 24.87 35.67 14.97
C ARG A 19 24.14 36.49 16.02
N ILE A 20 24.88 37.23 16.86
CA ILE A 20 24.29 38.09 17.89
C ILE A 20 23.48 39.22 17.25
N GLY A 21 24.03 39.92 16.25
CA GLY A 21 23.33 40.99 15.55
C GLY A 21 22.02 40.51 14.91
N ARG A 22 22.04 39.34 14.26
CA ARG A 22 20.83 38.72 13.71
C ARG A 22 19.80 38.35 14.77
N PHE A 23 20.23 37.83 15.91
CA PHE A 23 19.33 37.51 17.01
C PHE A 23 18.62 38.76 17.52
N ILE A 24 19.35 39.86 17.71
CA ILE A 24 18.76 41.15 18.14
C ILE A 24 17.76 41.67 17.11
N LEU A 25 18.10 41.63 15.82
CA LEU A 25 17.20 42.05 14.74
C LEU A 25 15.92 41.21 14.69
N LYS A 26 16.04 39.89 14.92
CA LYS A 26 14.91 38.97 15.02
C LYS A 26 13.98 39.33 16.18
N GLU A 27 14.51 39.50 17.39
CA GLU A 27 13.71 39.88 18.57
C GLU A 27 13.02 41.23 18.38
N ARG A 28 13.72 42.22 17.79
CA ARG A 28 13.15 43.53 17.48
C ARG A 28 12.00 43.44 16.46
N TYR A 29 12.12 42.56 15.47
CA TYR A 29 11.05 42.34 14.49
C TYR A 29 9.80 41.76 15.15
N PHE A 30 9.93 40.68 15.93
CA PHE A 30 8.78 40.05 16.59
C PHE A 30 8.13 40.92 17.68
N ALA A 31 8.88 41.86 18.26
CA ALA A 31 8.36 42.85 19.20
C ALA A 31 7.79 44.11 18.52
N SER A 32 7.87 44.24 17.18
CA SER A 32 7.40 45.44 16.47
C SER A 32 5.88 45.55 16.48
N GLU A 33 5.36 46.78 16.60
CA GLU A 33 3.92 47.04 16.54
C GLU A 33 3.30 46.58 15.21
N GLU A 34 4.04 46.73 14.11
CA GLU A 34 3.63 46.28 12.78
C GLU A 34 3.41 44.76 12.74
N PHE A 35 4.36 43.97 13.27
CA PHE A 35 4.21 42.52 13.33
C PHE A 35 3.03 42.11 14.23
N LEU A 36 2.90 42.73 15.40
CA LEU A 36 1.81 42.44 16.33
C LEU A 36 0.44 42.81 15.77
N ALA A 37 0.32 43.93 15.04
CA ALA A 37 -0.90 44.34 14.37
C ALA A 37 -1.31 43.35 13.27
N HIS A 38 -0.37 42.96 12.39
CA HIS A 38 -0.62 41.95 11.36
C HIS A 38 -1.01 40.60 11.97
N LYS A 39 -0.29 40.15 13.03
CA LYS A 39 -0.62 38.93 13.76
C LYS A 39 -2.05 38.95 14.29
N ASN A 40 -2.47 40.05 14.92
CA ASN A 40 -3.81 40.18 15.47
C ASN A 40 -4.88 40.19 14.36
N GLN A 41 -4.58 40.81 13.21
CA GLN A 41 -5.50 40.87 12.08
C GLN A 41 -5.80 39.49 11.48
N ILE A 42 -4.82 38.59 11.45
CA ILE A 42 -4.98 37.23 10.89
C ILE A 42 -5.29 36.16 11.94
N ALA A 43 -5.48 36.52 13.21
CA ALA A 43 -5.59 35.57 14.31
C ALA A 43 -6.74 34.56 14.11
N SER A 44 -7.89 34.99 13.59
CA SER A 44 -9.02 34.10 13.30
C SER A 44 -8.72 33.12 12.16
N PHE A 45 -7.98 33.57 11.14
CA PHE A 45 -7.57 32.72 10.02
C PHE A 45 -6.55 31.66 10.46
N VAL A 46 -5.62 32.03 11.34
CA VAL A 46 -4.66 31.11 11.95
C VAL A 46 -5.37 30.08 12.83
N ALA A 47 -6.39 30.49 13.60
CA ALA A 47 -7.20 29.57 14.39
C ALA A 47 -7.94 28.54 13.50
N GLU A 48 -8.61 28.97 12.43
CA GLU A 48 -9.25 28.07 11.47
C GLU A 48 -8.24 27.11 10.81
N HIS A 49 -7.03 27.60 10.48
CA HIS A 49 -5.95 26.77 9.97
C HIS A 49 -5.53 25.68 10.96
N ASN A 50 -5.37 26.02 12.23
CA ASN A 50 -5.01 25.03 13.27
C ASN A 50 -6.13 24.00 13.49
N GLU A 51 -7.40 24.42 13.47
CA GLU A 51 -8.54 23.49 13.51
C GLU A 51 -8.51 22.49 12.34
N LEU A 52 -8.25 22.97 11.13
CA LEU A 52 -8.10 22.12 9.96
C LEU A 52 -6.91 21.16 10.10
N ALA A 53 -5.78 21.63 10.62
CA ALA A 53 -4.61 20.80 10.90
C ALA A 53 -4.91 19.66 11.87
N HIS A 54 -5.67 19.94 12.94
CA HIS A 54 -6.13 18.92 13.89
C HIS A 54 -7.09 17.92 13.23
N TYR A 55 -8.05 18.39 12.45
CA TYR A 55 -8.98 17.52 11.73
C TYR A 55 -8.25 16.56 10.77
N ILE A 56 -7.23 17.04 10.06
CA ILE A 56 -6.42 16.20 9.16
C ILE A 56 -5.58 15.19 9.95
N ALA A 57 -5.02 15.59 11.09
CA ALA A 57 -4.32 14.67 11.99
C ALA A 57 -5.26 13.58 12.54
N GLU A 58 -6.52 13.92 12.82
CA GLU A 58 -7.55 12.98 13.26
C GLU A 58 -7.89 11.96 12.15
N ILE A 59 -8.13 12.41 10.91
CA ILE A 59 -8.34 11.52 9.76
C ILE A 59 -7.15 10.56 9.61
N ARG A 60 -5.93 11.09 9.67
CA ARG A 60 -4.70 10.30 9.60
C ARG A 60 -4.61 9.26 10.72
N SER A 61 -5.09 9.57 11.93
CA SER A 61 -5.04 8.65 13.07
C SER A 61 -6.13 7.57 13.02
N ARG A 62 -7.27 7.87 12.39
CA ARG A 62 -8.42 6.96 12.27
C ARG A 62 -8.35 6.06 11.04
N GLY A 63 -7.75 6.56 9.96
CA GLY A 63 -7.63 5.82 8.72
C GLY A 63 -6.81 4.54 8.90
N THR A 64 -7.35 3.42 8.42
CA THR A 64 -6.62 2.17 8.34
C THR A 64 -5.82 2.15 7.05
N PHE A 65 -4.56 2.62 7.10
CA PHE A 65 -3.62 2.60 5.97
C PHE A 65 -2.90 1.24 5.85
N GLU A 66 -3.62 0.16 6.07
CA GLU A 66 -3.10 -1.20 6.02
C GLU A 66 -3.86 -2.00 4.98
N LEU A 67 -3.15 -2.58 4.00
CA LEU A 67 -3.74 -3.42 2.97
C LEU A 67 -3.06 -4.80 2.93
N GLY A 68 -3.75 -5.82 3.43
CA GLY A 68 -3.19 -7.16 3.49
C GLY A 68 -1.99 -7.28 4.44
N VAL A 69 -1.52 -8.53 4.62
CA VAL A 69 -0.48 -8.86 5.61
C VAL A 69 0.45 -9.94 5.08
N SER A 70 1.73 -9.84 5.46
CA SER A 70 2.71 -10.90 5.24
C SER A 70 2.44 -12.05 6.19
N TYR A 71 2.31 -13.26 5.65
CA TYR A 71 2.17 -14.47 6.47
C TYR A 71 3.49 -14.96 7.07
N THR A 72 4.63 -14.43 6.61
CA THR A 72 5.95 -14.92 7.05
C THR A 72 6.16 -14.68 8.53
N GLY A 73 6.28 -15.77 9.29
CA GLY A 73 6.49 -15.69 10.73
C GLY A 73 5.25 -15.30 11.55
N SER A 74 4.05 -15.28 10.93
CA SER A 74 2.78 -15.08 11.65
C SER A 74 2.59 -16.06 12.82
N GLN A 75 3.13 -17.27 12.70
CA GLN A 75 3.15 -18.29 13.75
C GLN A 75 4.55 -18.52 14.35
N ALA A 76 5.51 -17.61 14.14
CA ALA A 76 6.85 -17.73 14.71
C ALA A 76 6.82 -17.79 16.26
N HIS A 77 5.82 -17.17 16.88
CA HIS A 77 5.59 -17.22 18.33
C HIS A 77 5.30 -18.64 18.86
N LEU A 78 4.91 -19.59 18.00
CA LEU A 78 4.64 -20.99 18.38
C LEU A 78 5.91 -21.84 18.44
N ALA A 79 7.06 -21.32 18.03
CA ALA A 79 8.31 -22.07 17.96
C ALA A 79 9.44 -21.35 18.70
N SER A 80 10.27 -22.11 19.42
CA SER A 80 11.52 -21.60 19.99
C SER A 80 12.70 -21.95 19.07
N PHE A 81 13.56 -20.97 18.78
CA PHE A 81 14.79 -21.19 18.04
C PHE A 81 16.00 -21.17 19.00
N GLN A 82 16.87 -22.18 18.90
CA GLN A 82 18.16 -22.21 19.58
C GLN A 82 19.28 -22.53 18.58
N ASN A 83 20.36 -21.74 18.62
CA ASN A 83 21.57 -22.08 17.86
C ASN A 83 22.45 -23.05 18.68
N THR A 84 22.63 -24.27 18.17
CA THR A 84 23.41 -25.34 18.82
C THR A 84 24.85 -25.45 18.32
N SER A 85 25.32 -24.53 17.47
CA SER A 85 26.68 -24.59 16.94
C SER A 85 27.74 -24.34 18.02
N ASN A 86 28.82 -25.13 18.03
CA ASN A 86 29.98 -24.94 18.91
C ASN A 86 30.76 -23.64 18.64
N TRP A 87 30.43 -22.94 17.57
CA TRP A 87 31.05 -21.69 17.16
C TRP A 87 30.27 -20.53 17.75
N ASN A 88 30.95 -19.68 18.54
CA ASN A 88 30.39 -18.48 19.15
C ASN A 88 30.17 -17.36 18.12
N TYR A 89 29.31 -17.64 17.13
CA TYR A 89 28.92 -16.67 16.11
C TYR A 89 28.14 -15.53 16.78
N ARG A 90 28.82 -14.40 17.03
CA ARG A 90 28.25 -13.12 17.52
C ARG A 90 27.34 -12.41 16.51
N ARG A 91 26.66 -13.14 15.63
CA ARG A 91 25.82 -12.53 14.59
C ARG A 91 24.36 -12.76 14.91
N ASP A 92 23.66 -11.67 15.14
CA ASP A 92 22.23 -11.62 15.42
C ASP A 92 21.41 -11.82 14.13
N ARG A 93 21.72 -12.92 13.42
CA ARG A 93 21.17 -13.27 12.10
C ARG A 93 19.67 -13.62 12.12
N ASN A 94 19.11 -13.81 13.32
CA ASN A 94 17.79 -14.39 13.53
C ASN A 94 16.76 -13.38 14.02
N VAL A 95 17.12 -12.10 14.16
CA VAL A 95 16.14 -11.03 14.39
C VAL A 95 15.53 -10.63 13.05
N ALA A 96 14.93 -11.62 12.37
CA ALA A 96 13.97 -11.30 11.33
C ALA A 96 12.79 -10.62 12.01
N ASN A 97 12.43 -9.44 11.52
CA ASN A 97 11.26 -8.72 12.01
C ASN A 97 9.99 -9.42 11.49
N TYR A 98 9.67 -10.58 12.07
CA TYR A 98 8.48 -11.36 11.77
C TYR A 98 7.19 -10.70 12.26
N HIS A 99 7.30 -9.65 13.08
CA HIS A 99 6.17 -8.98 13.69
C HIS A 99 5.61 -7.83 12.85
N ALA A 100 6.37 -7.31 11.87
CA ALA A 100 5.89 -6.24 11.00
C ALA A 100 5.01 -6.81 9.87
N PRO A 101 3.69 -6.50 9.83
CA PRO A 101 2.76 -7.10 8.87
C PRO A 101 3.06 -6.71 7.42
N ASN A 102 3.73 -5.59 7.21
CA ASN A 102 4.13 -5.04 5.92
C ASN A 102 5.57 -5.41 5.52
N VAL A 103 6.24 -6.31 6.26
CA VAL A 103 7.58 -6.81 5.92
C VAL A 103 7.53 -8.30 5.59
N HIS A 104 8.12 -8.66 4.46
CA HIS A 104 8.25 -10.02 3.99
C HIS A 104 9.72 -10.42 3.90
N ASN A 105 10.18 -11.16 4.92
CA ASN A 105 11.51 -11.78 4.91
C ASN A 105 11.55 -12.90 3.86
N CYS A 106 12.44 -12.80 2.87
CA CYS A 106 12.46 -13.71 1.73
C CYS A 106 13.86 -13.96 1.15
N SER A 107 13.92 -14.82 0.12
CA SER A 107 15.18 -15.11 -0.56
C SER A 107 15.63 -13.96 -1.44
N LEU A 108 16.93 -13.92 -1.74
CA LEU A 108 17.54 -12.94 -2.65
C LEU A 108 16.82 -12.87 -4.01
N GLN A 109 16.38 -14.02 -4.52
CA GLN A 109 15.65 -14.09 -5.78
C GLN A 109 14.28 -13.42 -5.68
N VAL A 110 13.57 -13.60 -4.56
CA VAL A 110 12.26 -12.98 -4.35
C VAL A 110 12.38 -11.47 -4.23
N VAL A 111 13.36 -10.96 -3.47
CA VAL A 111 13.64 -9.50 -3.39
C VAL A 111 13.90 -8.93 -4.79
N ARG A 112 14.80 -9.54 -5.57
CA ARG A 112 15.13 -9.06 -6.92
C ARG A 112 13.93 -9.09 -7.87
N ASN A 113 13.13 -10.16 -7.82
CA ASN A 113 11.96 -10.25 -8.68
C ASN A 113 10.85 -9.27 -8.26
N ALA A 114 10.70 -9.01 -6.95
CA ALA A 114 9.79 -7.98 -6.46
C ALA A 114 10.22 -6.59 -6.94
N SER A 115 11.51 -6.34 -7.13
CA SER A 115 11.97 -5.09 -7.75
C SER A 115 11.59 -4.98 -9.23
N GLY A 116 11.51 -6.10 -9.96
CA GLY A 116 11.17 -6.12 -11.39
C GLY A 116 9.66 -6.16 -11.67
N ASP A 117 8.87 -6.75 -10.77
CA ASP A 117 7.42 -6.88 -10.88
C ASP A 117 6.75 -6.68 -9.50
N PRO A 118 6.74 -5.43 -8.99
CA PRO A 118 6.38 -5.14 -7.61
C PRO A 118 4.96 -5.53 -7.27
N LEU A 119 3.98 -5.17 -8.09
CA LEU A 119 2.56 -5.42 -7.79
C LEU A 119 2.25 -6.92 -7.75
N LYS A 120 2.79 -7.72 -8.67
CA LYS A 120 2.61 -9.18 -8.65
C LYS A 120 3.13 -9.79 -7.35
N TYR A 121 4.30 -9.35 -6.90
CA TYR A 121 4.91 -9.88 -5.68
C TYR A 121 4.19 -9.37 -4.44
N VAL A 122 3.77 -8.10 -4.42
CA VAL A 122 2.97 -7.55 -3.31
C VAL A 122 1.66 -8.32 -3.17
N MET A 123 0.92 -8.50 -4.26
CA MET A 123 -0.30 -9.31 -4.26
C MET A 123 -0.09 -10.73 -3.73
N LYS A 124 1.00 -11.38 -4.16
CA LYS A 124 1.31 -12.75 -3.78
C LYS A 124 1.67 -12.89 -2.30
N TYR A 125 2.52 -12.02 -1.77
CA TYR A 125 3.12 -12.20 -0.45
C TYR A 125 2.42 -11.46 0.67
N PHE A 126 1.60 -10.45 0.36
CA PHE A 126 0.76 -9.72 1.31
C PHE A 126 -0.73 -10.06 1.21
N ASN A 127 -1.06 -11.17 0.53
CA ASN A 127 -2.43 -11.72 0.45
C ASN A 127 -3.47 -10.76 -0.17
N ILE A 128 -3.08 -9.94 -1.14
CA ILE A 128 -4.02 -9.10 -1.88
C ILE A 128 -4.51 -9.89 -3.10
N LYS A 129 -5.77 -10.31 -3.07
CA LYS A 129 -6.36 -11.15 -4.11
C LYS A 129 -7.08 -10.32 -5.17
N ALA A 130 -7.16 -10.86 -6.39
CA ALA A 130 -7.95 -10.26 -7.46
C ALA A 130 -9.42 -10.68 -7.33
N ASP A 131 -10.09 -10.12 -6.33
CA ASP A 131 -11.53 -10.24 -6.08
C ASP A 131 -12.12 -8.85 -5.74
N GLU A 132 -13.44 -8.78 -5.71
CA GLU A 132 -14.19 -7.54 -5.53
C GLU A 132 -13.97 -6.91 -4.16
N THR A 133 -13.72 -7.71 -3.13
CA THR A 133 -13.51 -7.20 -1.77
C THR A 133 -12.18 -6.48 -1.67
N HIS A 134 -11.08 -7.11 -2.12
CA HIS A 134 -9.77 -6.46 -2.07
C HIS A 134 -9.66 -5.29 -3.04
N LEU A 135 -10.36 -5.34 -4.19
CA LEU A 135 -10.44 -4.18 -5.09
C LEU A 135 -11.06 -2.97 -4.38
N ALA A 136 -12.19 -3.16 -3.69
CA ALA A 136 -12.83 -2.10 -2.92
C ALA A 136 -11.92 -1.58 -1.78
N ASP A 137 -11.19 -2.46 -1.10
CA ASP A 137 -10.24 -2.07 -0.06
C ASP A 137 -9.11 -1.18 -0.63
N VAL A 138 -8.58 -1.51 -1.82
CA VAL A 138 -7.54 -0.70 -2.49
C VAL A 138 -8.11 0.64 -2.97
N GLU A 139 -9.33 0.66 -3.51
CA GLU A 139 -10.01 1.89 -3.93
C GLU A 139 -10.25 2.83 -2.75
N ASN A 140 -10.75 2.32 -1.63
CA ASN A 140 -10.94 3.09 -0.40
C ASN A 140 -9.61 3.67 0.12
N LEU A 141 -8.54 2.87 0.11
CA LEU A 141 -7.20 3.33 0.47
C LEU A 141 -6.72 4.47 -0.44
N GLY A 142 -6.97 4.35 -1.75
CA GLY A 142 -6.66 5.39 -2.73
C GLY A 142 -7.41 6.69 -2.46
N ASP A 143 -8.71 6.60 -2.21
CA ASP A 143 -9.57 7.74 -1.87
C ASP A 143 -9.10 8.44 -0.59
N ASP A 144 -8.77 7.68 0.46
CA ASP A 144 -8.29 8.23 1.72
C ASP A 144 -6.93 8.94 1.57
N ILE A 145 -6.01 8.36 0.80
CA ILE A 145 -4.72 8.97 0.50
C ILE A 145 -4.88 10.23 -0.33
N ALA A 146 -5.74 10.22 -1.35
CA ALA A 146 -6.01 11.39 -2.19
C ALA A 146 -6.60 12.54 -1.36
N ARG A 147 -7.59 12.23 -0.50
CA ARG A 147 -8.17 13.22 0.43
C ARG A 147 -7.12 13.81 1.36
N LEU A 148 -6.23 12.98 1.92
CA LEU A 148 -5.14 13.46 2.79
C LEU A 148 -4.11 14.30 2.03
N GLN A 149 -3.75 13.92 0.80
CA GLN A 149 -2.85 14.72 -0.04
C GLN A 149 -3.42 16.10 -0.32
N GLU A 150 -4.69 16.17 -0.71
CA GLU A 150 -5.39 17.43 -0.97
C GLU A 150 -5.46 18.29 0.30
N ALA A 151 -5.81 17.70 1.43
CA ALA A 151 -5.81 18.34 2.73
C ALA A 151 -4.44 18.94 3.10
N VAL A 152 -3.37 18.17 2.97
CA VAL A 152 -1.99 18.64 3.23
C VAL A 152 -1.59 19.76 2.28
N TYR A 153 -1.91 19.62 0.99
CA TYR A 153 -1.65 20.67 0.01
C TYR A 153 -2.38 21.97 0.36
N ASN A 154 -3.66 21.89 0.70
CA ASN A 154 -4.47 23.04 1.09
C ASN A 154 -3.92 23.74 2.35
N LEU A 155 -3.43 22.98 3.34
CA LEU A 155 -2.75 23.54 4.51
C LEU A 155 -1.47 24.30 4.13
N GLN A 156 -0.63 23.70 3.28
CA GLN A 156 0.60 24.35 2.81
C GLN A 156 0.32 25.65 2.05
N GLN A 157 -0.74 25.68 1.22
CA GLN A 157 -1.16 26.91 0.55
C GLN A 157 -1.63 27.99 1.54
N ARG A 158 -2.35 27.60 2.61
CA ARG A 158 -2.77 28.52 3.68
C ARG A 158 -1.58 29.07 4.45
N GLU A 159 -0.59 28.25 4.79
CA GLU A 159 0.66 28.68 5.43
C GLU A 159 1.44 29.68 4.55
N ALA A 160 1.50 29.42 3.24
CA ALA A 160 2.10 30.34 2.28
C ALA A 160 1.34 31.67 2.22
N SER A 161 0.01 31.63 2.22
CA SER A 161 -0.84 32.83 2.25
C SER A 161 -0.68 33.65 3.55
N ILE A 162 -0.59 32.99 4.70
CA ILE A 162 -0.26 33.64 6.00
C ILE A 162 1.09 34.34 5.92
N THR A 163 2.10 33.63 5.40
CA THR A 163 3.44 34.17 5.25
C THR A 163 3.45 35.38 4.32
N GLN A 164 2.72 35.31 3.21
CA GLN A 164 2.59 36.42 2.26
C GLN A 164 1.85 37.61 2.86
N SER A 165 0.80 37.38 3.67
CA SER A 165 0.02 38.44 4.30
C SER A 165 0.84 39.26 5.30
N ILE A 166 1.75 38.62 6.04
CA ILE A 166 2.63 39.30 7.00
C ILE A 166 3.87 39.87 6.30
N ASN A 167 4.26 39.31 5.17
CA ASN A 167 5.43 39.71 4.36
C ASN A 167 6.71 39.91 5.19
N PRO A 168 7.17 38.89 5.94
CA PRO A 168 8.32 39.03 6.82
C PRO A 168 9.62 39.32 6.04
N PRO A 169 10.58 40.03 6.65
CA PRO A 169 11.90 40.23 6.05
C PRO A 169 12.58 38.91 5.66
N ALA A 170 13.27 38.88 4.52
CA ALA A 170 13.88 37.65 3.98
C ALA A 170 14.83 36.93 4.96
N PHE A 171 15.50 37.66 5.86
CA PHE A 171 16.38 37.05 6.86
C PHE A 171 15.61 36.27 7.94
N ILE A 172 14.35 36.65 8.24
CA ILE A 172 13.46 35.92 9.13
C ILE A 172 13.10 34.58 8.49
N LEU A 173 12.68 34.58 7.22
CA LEU A 173 12.36 33.34 6.51
C LEU A 173 13.59 32.43 6.33
N LYS A 174 14.76 33.01 6.02
CA LYS A 174 15.99 32.23 5.79
C LYS A 174 16.54 31.55 7.05
N HIS A 175 16.33 32.14 8.22
CA HIS A 175 17.02 31.71 9.44
C HIS A 175 16.12 31.37 10.62
N TYR A 176 14.86 31.81 10.59
CA TYR A 176 13.92 31.78 11.71
C TYR A 176 12.49 31.42 11.25
N ALA A 177 12.30 30.72 10.12
CA ALA A 177 10.97 30.37 9.59
C ALA A 177 10.09 29.61 10.60
N GLY A 178 10.66 28.64 11.32
CA GLY A 178 9.93 27.89 12.35
C GLY A 178 9.51 28.77 13.54
N GLU A 179 10.40 29.67 13.97
CA GLU A 179 10.08 30.66 15.02
C GLU A 179 9.01 31.65 14.53
N PHE A 180 9.09 32.10 13.27
CA PHE A 180 8.08 32.96 12.66
C PHE A 180 6.70 32.33 12.72
N MET A 181 6.52 31.11 12.23
CA MET A 181 5.23 30.41 12.28
C MET A 181 4.72 30.25 13.72
N LYS A 182 5.60 29.93 14.67
CA LYS A 182 5.26 29.87 16.10
C LYS A 182 4.81 31.22 16.65
N HIS A 183 5.50 32.31 16.29
CA HIS A 183 5.12 33.66 16.71
C HIS A 183 3.80 34.11 16.09
N VAL A 184 3.50 33.69 14.86
CA VAL A 184 2.20 33.92 14.20
C VAL A 184 1.08 33.12 14.86
N GLY A 185 1.39 31.97 15.44
CA GLY A 185 0.44 31.09 16.13
C GLY A 185 0.04 29.86 15.32
N VAL A 186 0.76 29.56 14.23
CA VAL A 186 0.58 28.33 13.45
C VAL A 186 1.19 27.15 14.20
N GLU A 187 0.39 26.12 14.44
CA GLU A 187 0.86 24.88 15.04
C GLU A 187 1.56 24.02 13.98
N LEU A 188 2.90 24.07 13.94
CA LEU A 188 3.69 23.26 13.03
C LEU A 188 3.62 21.78 13.43
N SER A 189 2.80 21.01 12.73
CA SER A 189 2.87 19.55 12.73
C SER A 189 3.39 19.09 11.37
N PRO A 190 4.38 18.16 11.29
CA PRO A 190 4.72 17.54 10.01
C PRO A 190 3.55 16.63 9.60
N ILE A 191 2.56 17.20 8.93
CA ILE A 191 1.45 16.45 8.36
C ILE A 191 1.95 15.83 7.07
N THR A 192 2.64 14.71 7.22
CA THR A 192 3.02 13.84 6.11
C THR A 192 1.89 12.86 5.84
N VAL A 193 1.66 12.57 4.56
CA VAL A 193 0.73 11.51 4.15
C VAL A 193 1.33 10.16 4.54
N PRO A 194 0.61 9.31 5.30
CA PRO A 194 1.13 8.04 5.78
C PRO A 194 1.01 6.96 4.69
N TYR A 195 1.81 7.04 3.64
CA TYR A 195 1.77 5.99 2.60
C TYR A 195 2.14 4.63 3.21
N PRO A 196 1.33 3.58 2.98
CA PRO A 196 1.69 2.23 3.35
C PRO A 196 2.96 1.80 2.60
N VAL A 197 3.85 1.11 3.29
CA VAL A 197 5.14 0.70 2.72
C VAL A 197 5.29 -0.81 2.86
N TYR A 198 5.36 -1.51 1.74
CA TYR A 198 5.57 -2.95 1.68
C TYR A 198 7.02 -3.27 1.39
N VAL A 199 7.62 -4.12 2.21
CA VAL A 199 9.05 -4.38 2.16
C VAL A 199 9.32 -5.85 1.91
N PHE A 200 10.12 -6.13 0.90
CA PHE A 200 10.77 -7.43 0.72
C PHE A 200 12.20 -7.32 1.23
N GLU A 201 12.56 -8.15 2.20
CA GLU A 201 13.87 -8.08 2.85
C GLU A 201 14.60 -9.42 2.76
N TYR A 202 15.85 -9.34 2.31
CA TYR A 202 16.78 -10.47 2.28
C TYR A 202 18.00 -10.11 3.11
N VAL A 203 18.46 -11.08 3.91
CA VAL A 203 19.76 -11.06 4.57
C VAL A 203 20.46 -12.36 4.21
N SER A 204 21.73 -12.28 3.79
CA SER A 204 22.52 -13.45 3.44
C SER A 204 22.74 -14.37 4.65
N ALA A 205 23.01 -15.65 4.39
CA ALA A 205 23.24 -16.64 5.45
C ALA A 205 24.37 -16.22 6.43
N GLY A 206 25.36 -15.48 5.93
CA GLY A 206 26.43 -14.93 6.75
C GLY A 206 26.09 -13.62 7.48
N GLY A 207 24.95 -12.97 7.20
CA GLY A 207 24.60 -11.66 7.76
C GLY A 207 25.44 -10.49 7.22
N ASN A 208 26.30 -10.73 6.24
CA ASN A 208 27.26 -9.74 5.71
C ASN A 208 26.70 -8.90 4.55
N SER A 209 25.52 -9.24 4.07
CA SER A 209 24.89 -8.60 2.92
C SER A 209 23.38 -8.68 3.13
N SER A 210 22.71 -7.56 2.93
CA SER A 210 21.25 -7.46 2.89
C SER A 210 20.82 -6.78 1.59
N GLN A 211 19.62 -7.11 1.14
CA GLN A 211 18.95 -6.43 0.03
C GLN A 211 17.51 -6.15 0.43
N ARG A 212 17.00 -4.99 0.02
CA ARG A 212 15.65 -4.57 0.34
C ARG A 212 14.99 -4.01 -0.92
N THR A 213 13.76 -4.45 -1.18
CA THR A 213 12.87 -3.81 -2.14
C THR A 213 11.72 -3.21 -1.37
N THR A 214 11.48 -1.93 -1.59
CA THR A 214 10.44 -1.16 -0.92
C THR A 214 9.41 -0.73 -1.96
N VAL A 215 8.14 -1.03 -1.70
CA VAL A 215 7.01 -0.61 -2.53
C VAL A 215 6.16 0.33 -1.69
N THR A 216 6.26 1.62 -1.98
CA THR A 216 5.44 2.65 -1.33
C THR A 216 4.12 2.74 -2.07
N PHE A 217 3.01 2.67 -1.35
CA PHE A 217 1.67 2.81 -1.91
C PHE A 217 1.31 4.29 -1.98
N ASP A 218 2.00 5.01 -2.87
CA ASP A 218 1.61 6.33 -3.32
C ASP A 218 0.56 6.25 -4.44
N THR A 219 0.02 7.40 -4.86
CA THR A 219 -1.06 7.47 -5.86
C THR A 219 -0.78 6.64 -7.12
N PRO A 220 0.40 6.77 -7.78
CA PRO A 220 0.68 5.99 -8.99
C PRO A 220 0.71 4.48 -8.74
N THR A 221 1.23 4.04 -7.58
CA THR A 221 1.31 2.63 -7.22
C THR A 221 -0.09 2.05 -6.94
N ILE A 222 -0.94 2.82 -6.26
CA ILE A 222 -2.32 2.43 -5.95
C ILE A 222 -3.14 2.33 -7.24
N ASP A 223 -3.08 3.33 -8.11
CA ASP A 223 -3.80 3.34 -9.39
C ASP A 223 -3.41 2.12 -10.24
N ALA A 224 -2.11 1.83 -10.34
CA ALA A 224 -1.61 0.66 -11.05
C ALA A 224 -2.07 -0.67 -10.43
N LEU A 225 -2.23 -0.73 -9.10
CA LEU A 225 -2.79 -1.90 -8.41
C LEU A 225 -4.28 -2.06 -8.70
N ILE A 226 -5.07 -0.99 -8.61
CA ILE A 226 -6.50 -0.97 -8.95
C ILE A 226 -6.70 -1.47 -10.38
N GLU A 227 -5.93 -0.93 -11.33
CA GLU A 227 -5.98 -1.36 -12.73
C GLU A 227 -5.65 -2.85 -12.86
N THR A 228 -4.57 -3.30 -12.21
CA THR A 228 -4.14 -4.71 -12.24
C THR A 228 -5.21 -5.66 -11.69
N LEU A 229 -5.84 -5.31 -10.57
CA LEU A 229 -6.92 -6.10 -9.96
C LEU A 229 -8.16 -6.12 -10.86
N SER A 230 -8.58 -4.95 -11.34
CA SER A 230 -9.74 -4.80 -12.24
C SER A 230 -9.57 -5.61 -13.52
N GLN A 231 -8.40 -5.55 -14.17
CA GLN A 231 -8.09 -6.33 -15.36
C GLN A 231 -8.15 -7.85 -15.08
N LYS A 232 -7.59 -8.31 -13.96
CA LYS A 232 -7.63 -9.75 -13.57
C LYS A 232 -9.06 -10.23 -13.28
N ILE A 233 -9.88 -9.41 -12.60
CA ILE A 233 -11.28 -9.72 -12.30
C ILE A 233 -12.09 -9.79 -13.61
N ARG A 234 -11.93 -8.79 -14.49
CA ARG A 234 -12.58 -8.76 -15.82
C ARG A 234 -12.20 -9.97 -16.65
N TRP A 235 -10.91 -10.31 -16.71
CA TRP A 235 -10.44 -11.50 -17.42
C TRP A 235 -11.10 -12.77 -16.86
N ARG A 236 -11.13 -12.93 -15.53
CA ARG A 236 -11.75 -14.09 -14.88
C ARG A 236 -13.23 -14.20 -15.22
N LYS A 237 -13.97 -13.09 -15.27
CA LYS A 237 -15.41 -13.07 -15.64
C LYS A 237 -15.67 -13.22 -17.15
N SER A 238 -14.67 -12.97 -17.99
CA SER A 238 -14.81 -13.09 -19.45
C SER A 238 -15.10 -14.52 -19.90
N ALA A 239 -15.73 -14.69 -21.07
CA ALA A 239 -15.98 -16.01 -21.63
C ALA A 239 -14.70 -16.82 -21.88
N ALA A 240 -13.60 -16.16 -22.26
CA ALA A 240 -12.31 -16.81 -22.43
C ALA A 240 -11.73 -17.30 -21.08
N GLY A 241 -11.79 -16.46 -20.04
CA GLY A 241 -11.37 -16.82 -18.69
C GLY A 241 -12.18 -17.99 -18.12
N GLN A 242 -13.51 -17.94 -18.26
CA GLN A 242 -14.39 -19.03 -17.83
C GLN A 242 -14.08 -20.36 -18.55
N ARG A 243 -13.78 -20.32 -19.85
CA ARG A 243 -13.32 -21.52 -20.58
C ARG A 243 -11.95 -22.01 -20.13
N ALA A 244 -11.02 -21.10 -19.83
CA ALA A 244 -9.69 -21.46 -19.34
C ALA A 244 -9.73 -22.18 -17.97
N LEU A 245 -10.74 -21.87 -17.13
CA LEU A 245 -10.95 -22.56 -15.85
C LEU A 245 -11.39 -24.02 -16.01
N MET A 246 -11.93 -24.42 -17.17
CA MET A 246 -12.33 -25.81 -17.47
C MET A 246 -11.12 -26.72 -17.71
N THR A 247 -10.33 -26.95 -16.66
CA THR A 247 -9.18 -27.88 -16.69
C THR A 247 -9.64 -29.34 -16.75
N SER A 248 -8.79 -30.24 -17.24
CA SER A 248 -9.08 -31.69 -17.23
C SER A 248 -9.35 -32.22 -15.82
N ARG A 249 -8.63 -31.70 -14.81
CA ARG A 249 -8.86 -32.03 -13.40
C ARG A 249 -10.27 -31.65 -12.94
N LEU A 250 -10.71 -30.43 -13.24
CA LEU A 250 -12.06 -29.99 -12.90
C LEU A 250 -13.11 -30.84 -13.62
N ARG A 251 -12.96 -31.07 -14.93
CA ARG A 251 -13.88 -31.93 -15.69
C ARG A 251 -14.00 -33.33 -15.09
N ASN A 252 -12.88 -33.96 -14.74
CA ASN A 252 -12.88 -35.28 -14.12
C ASN A 252 -13.52 -35.27 -12.73
N SER A 253 -13.32 -34.21 -11.94
CA SER A 253 -13.96 -34.09 -10.63
C SER A 253 -15.49 -33.96 -10.72
N ILE A 254 -16.00 -33.22 -11.72
CA ILE A 254 -17.44 -33.10 -11.97
C ILE A 254 -18.02 -34.44 -12.46
N LYS A 255 -17.33 -35.14 -13.36
CA LYS A 255 -17.73 -36.49 -13.79
C LYS A 255 -17.78 -37.47 -12.62
N ALA A 256 -16.78 -37.45 -11.75
CA ALA A 256 -16.74 -38.29 -10.56
C ALA A 256 -17.88 -37.95 -9.58
N ARG A 257 -18.12 -36.67 -9.31
CA ARG A 257 -19.26 -36.19 -8.49
C ARG A 257 -20.59 -36.70 -9.03
N ASP A 258 -20.76 -36.69 -10.35
CA ASP A 258 -21.98 -37.12 -11.03
C ASP A 258 -22.01 -38.64 -11.28
N ASN A 259 -21.14 -39.42 -10.64
CA ASN A 259 -21.02 -40.88 -10.81
C ASN A 259 -20.91 -41.32 -12.27
N HIS A 260 -20.21 -40.54 -13.10
CA HIS A 260 -20.08 -40.76 -14.53
C HIS A 260 -21.44 -41.03 -15.20
N THR A 261 -22.45 -40.23 -14.82
CA THR A 261 -23.83 -40.34 -15.26
C THR A 261 -24.32 -39.02 -15.83
N CYS A 262 -25.02 -39.08 -16.97
CA CYS A 262 -25.64 -37.90 -17.56
C CYS A 262 -26.72 -37.36 -16.62
N ARG A 263 -26.62 -36.09 -16.21
CA ARG A 263 -27.57 -35.44 -15.30
C ARG A 263 -28.93 -35.13 -15.93
N TYR A 264 -29.05 -35.27 -17.26
CA TYR A 264 -30.31 -35.05 -17.98
C TYR A 264 -31.05 -36.36 -18.27
N CYS A 265 -30.41 -37.33 -18.95
CA CYS A 265 -31.06 -38.59 -19.33
C CYS A 265 -30.78 -39.76 -18.38
N SER A 266 -29.97 -39.56 -17.34
CA SER A 266 -29.60 -40.57 -16.33
C SER A 266 -28.84 -41.80 -16.86
N VAL A 267 -28.41 -41.81 -18.13
CA VAL A 267 -27.55 -42.90 -18.67
C VAL A 267 -26.13 -42.74 -18.14
N SER A 268 -25.55 -43.84 -17.65
CA SER A 268 -24.21 -43.90 -17.06
C SER A 268 -23.24 -44.76 -17.88
N LEU A 269 -21.94 -44.65 -17.59
CA LEU A 269 -20.93 -45.54 -18.18
C LEU A 269 -21.10 -47.02 -17.80
N VAL A 270 -21.84 -47.33 -16.73
CA VAL A 270 -22.16 -48.73 -16.37
C VAL A 270 -23.16 -49.31 -17.36
N ALA A 271 -24.17 -48.52 -17.76
CA ALA A 271 -25.16 -48.92 -18.74
C ALA A 271 -24.59 -48.90 -20.18
N GLU A 272 -23.76 -47.91 -20.50
CA GLU A 272 -23.14 -47.76 -21.82
C GLU A 272 -21.63 -47.46 -21.68
N PRO A 273 -20.75 -48.49 -21.70
CA PRO A 273 -19.31 -48.34 -21.45
C PRO A 273 -18.56 -47.37 -22.36
N HIS A 274 -19.08 -47.14 -23.57
CA HIS A 274 -18.48 -46.26 -24.58
C HIS A 274 -19.21 -44.92 -24.72
N LEU A 275 -20.10 -44.58 -23.77
CA LEU A 275 -20.81 -43.31 -23.79
C LEU A 275 -19.85 -42.13 -23.59
N LEU A 276 -19.81 -41.22 -24.56
CA LEU A 276 -19.06 -39.98 -24.43
C LEU A 276 -19.78 -39.03 -23.47
N LEU A 277 -19.16 -38.78 -22.31
CA LEU A 277 -19.59 -37.81 -21.32
C LEU A 277 -18.74 -36.54 -21.40
N GLU A 278 -19.41 -35.40 -21.37
CA GLU A 278 -18.84 -34.07 -21.40
C GLU A 278 -19.31 -33.28 -20.18
N VAL A 279 -18.52 -32.30 -19.77
CA VAL A 279 -18.92 -31.37 -18.70
C VAL A 279 -19.37 -30.09 -19.35
N ASP A 280 -20.58 -29.67 -19.02
CA ASP A 280 -21.23 -28.48 -19.57
C ASP A 280 -21.75 -27.58 -18.44
N HIS A 281 -21.93 -26.31 -18.76
CA HIS A 281 -22.47 -25.34 -17.81
C HIS A 281 -24.00 -25.38 -17.79
N ILE A 282 -24.61 -25.46 -16.60
CA ILE A 282 -26.08 -25.38 -16.44
C ILE A 282 -26.60 -24.07 -17.03
N ILE A 283 -26.07 -22.94 -16.55
CA ILE A 283 -26.20 -21.63 -17.18
C ILE A 283 -25.02 -21.47 -18.15
N PRO A 284 -25.24 -21.36 -19.46
CA PRO A 284 -24.15 -21.19 -20.43
C PRO A 284 -23.31 -19.94 -20.18
N ILE A 285 -22.02 -20.00 -20.51
CA ILE A 285 -21.10 -18.85 -20.43
C ILE A 285 -21.63 -17.64 -21.20
N SER A 286 -22.29 -17.84 -22.35
CA SER A 286 -22.89 -16.76 -23.16
C SER A 286 -24.03 -16.03 -22.46
N ARG A 287 -24.53 -16.57 -21.34
CA ARG A 287 -25.56 -15.96 -20.48
C ARG A 287 -25.03 -15.62 -19.08
N GLY A 288 -23.70 -15.50 -18.93
CA GLY A 288 -23.06 -15.12 -17.67
C GLY A 288 -22.79 -16.27 -16.70
N GLY A 289 -22.95 -17.53 -17.13
CA GLY A 289 -22.65 -18.68 -16.29
C GLY A 289 -21.16 -18.81 -15.95
N LEU A 290 -20.88 -19.07 -14.66
CA LEU A 290 -19.52 -19.24 -14.14
C LEU A 290 -19.11 -20.72 -14.15
N SER A 291 -17.81 -20.97 -14.29
CA SER A 291 -17.15 -22.27 -14.24
C SER A 291 -16.94 -22.75 -12.79
N THR A 292 -17.99 -22.72 -11.98
CA THR A 292 -17.98 -23.24 -10.61
C THR A 292 -18.65 -24.61 -10.56
N PRO A 293 -18.28 -25.51 -9.63
CA PRO A 293 -18.87 -26.84 -9.55
C PRO A 293 -20.41 -26.84 -9.54
N GLU A 294 -21.03 -25.86 -8.89
CA GLU A 294 -22.49 -25.73 -8.73
C GLU A 294 -23.19 -25.44 -10.07
N ASN A 295 -22.51 -24.75 -10.99
CA ASN A 295 -23.03 -24.43 -12.32
C ASN A 295 -22.52 -25.43 -13.39
N LEU A 296 -21.84 -26.51 -13.00
CA LEU A 296 -21.34 -27.52 -13.93
C LEU A 296 -22.09 -28.83 -13.75
N GLN A 297 -22.29 -29.54 -14.85
CA GLN A 297 -22.96 -30.84 -14.88
C GLN A 297 -22.33 -31.75 -15.92
N THR A 298 -22.42 -33.06 -15.68
CA THR A 298 -22.05 -34.09 -16.64
C THR A 298 -23.23 -34.37 -17.57
N LEU A 299 -23.03 -34.25 -18.88
CA LEU A 299 -24.00 -34.59 -19.91
C LEU A 299 -23.41 -35.60 -20.89
N CYS A 300 -24.24 -36.49 -21.45
CA CYS A 300 -23.81 -37.27 -22.60
C CYS A 300 -23.76 -36.39 -23.86
N TRP A 301 -22.96 -36.79 -24.85
CA TRP A 301 -22.78 -36.03 -26.10
C TRP A 301 -24.10 -35.68 -26.80
N LYS A 302 -25.13 -36.55 -26.73
CA LYS A 302 -26.46 -36.30 -27.28
C LYS A 302 -27.16 -35.15 -26.53
N CYS A 303 -27.25 -35.26 -25.20
CA CYS A 303 -27.88 -34.25 -24.35
C CYS A 303 -27.13 -32.91 -24.40
N ASN A 304 -25.81 -32.94 -24.40
CA ASN A 304 -25.00 -31.72 -24.51
C ASN A 304 -25.26 -30.99 -25.83
N ARG A 305 -25.27 -31.73 -26.95
CA ARG A 305 -25.57 -31.17 -28.28
C ARG A 305 -26.99 -30.61 -28.37
N SER A 306 -27.98 -31.28 -27.76
CA SER A 306 -29.37 -30.81 -27.70
C SER A 306 -29.54 -29.54 -26.85
N LYS A 307 -28.81 -29.44 -25.73
CA LYS A 307 -28.81 -28.27 -24.85
C LYS A 307 -28.15 -27.07 -25.52
N SER A 308 -26.95 -27.22 -26.06
CA SER A 308 -26.19 -26.13 -26.68
C SER A 308 -26.11 -24.90 -25.75
N ASN A 309 -26.46 -23.71 -26.24
CA ASN A 309 -26.48 -22.45 -25.47
C ASN A 309 -27.82 -22.16 -24.74
N LYS A 310 -28.67 -23.16 -24.56
CA LYS A 310 -29.94 -23.02 -23.84
C LYS A 310 -29.74 -23.20 -22.34
N VAL A 311 -30.48 -22.44 -21.56
CA VAL A 311 -30.70 -22.73 -20.14
C VAL A 311 -31.86 -23.71 -20.10
N VAL A 312 -31.59 -24.92 -19.60
CA VAL A 312 -32.64 -25.92 -19.41
C VAL A 312 -33.21 -25.66 -18.03
N SER A 313 -34.39 -25.05 -17.95
CA SER A 313 -35.15 -25.01 -16.70
C SER A 313 -35.57 -26.43 -16.35
N ALA A 314 -35.30 -26.84 -15.12
CA ALA A 314 -35.88 -28.06 -14.55
C ALA A 314 -37.41 -27.96 -14.51
#